data_AF-A0A670ZYJ1-F1
#
_entry.id   AF-A0A670ZYJ1-F1
#
_cell.length_a   1.000
_cell.length_b   1.000
_cell.length_c   1.000
_cell.angle_alpha   90.00
_cell.angle_beta   90.00
_cell.angle_gamma   90.00
#
_symmetry.space_group_name_H-M   'P 1'
#
loop_
_entity.id
_entity.type
_entity.pdbx_description
1 polymer ?
#
loop_
_entity_poly.entity_id
_entity_poly.type
_entity_poly.pdbx_seq_one_letter_code
_entity_poly.pdbx_strand_id
1 'polypeptide(L)'
;MCRKPALVVFDLDYTLWPFWVDTHVDPPFHKNSDGSVQDQNQRPVRLYPEVPEVLHLLDSEGIAMAAASRTGEIQGARQLLDLFGLNRYFRYTEIYPGSKTTHFQRLNQQSGIPFHRMLFFDDESRNIHDVGTLGQPTSQGCCCGENRRNEYQSHLPPLVTSRVIKVGSKCSK
;
A
#
# COMPACT_ATOMS: atom_id res chain seq x y z
N MET A 1 -9.67 -23.28 6.03
CA MET A 1 -9.37 -22.00 6.72
C MET A 1 -8.45 -21.17 5.84
N CYS A 2 -8.87 -19.97 5.41
CA CYS A 2 -7.99 -19.07 4.66
C CYS A 2 -6.97 -18.45 5.63
N ARG A 3 -5.67 -18.62 5.37
CA ARG A 3 -4.62 -18.10 6.27
C ARG A 3 -4.50 -16.57 6.14
N LYS A 4 -4.36 -15.86 7.27
CA LYS A 4 -3.98 -14.43 7.34
C LYS A 4 -2.80 -14.12 6.41
N PRO A 5 -2.77 -12.96 5.71
CA PRO A 5 -1.55 -12.51 5.05
C PRO A 5 -0.43 -12.37 6.09
N ALA A 6 0.81 -12.61 5.67
CA ALA A 6 1.99 -12.35 6.50
C ALA A 6 2.52 -10.93 6.31
N LEU A 7 2.19 -10.29 5.18
CA LEU A 7 2.55 -8.91 4.86
C LEU A 7 1.39 -8.23 4.15
N VAL A 8 1.06 -7.02 4.58
CA VAL A 8 0.17 -6.12 3.85
C VAL A 8 1.00 -4.97 3.28
N VAL A 9 0.88 -4.71 2.00
CA VAL A 9 1.61 -3.67 1.29
C VAL A 9 0.62 -2.60 0.84
N PHE A 10 0.94 -1.33 1.10
CA PHE A 10 0.16 -0.19 0.67
C PHE A 10 0.95 0.64 -0.34
N ASP A 11 0.28 1.09 -1.39
CA ASP A 11 0.71 2.31 -2.09
C ASP A 11 0.51 3.55 -1.20
N LEU A 12 0.98 4.72 -1.67
CA LEU A 12 0.85 5.98 -0.95
C LEU A 12 -0.21 6.89 -1.56
N ASP A 13 0.03 7.36 -2.79
CA ASP A 13 -0.84 8.32 -3.46
C ASP A 13 -2.20 7.66 -3.78
N TYR A 14 -3.29 8.39 -3.57
CA TYR A 14 -4.67 7.88 -3.69
C TYR A 14 -4.97 6.58 -2.89
N THR A 15 -4.09 6.21 -1.97
CA THR A 15 -4.25 5.04 -1.10
C THR A 15 -4.26 5.44 0.38
N LEU A 16 -3.23 6.16 0.85
CA LEU A 16 -3.20 6.71 2.21
C LEU A 16 -3.73 8.14 2.26
N TRP A 17 -3.57 8.89 1.17
CA TRP A 17 -4.02 10.28 1.06
C TRP A 17 -4.60 10.57 -0.34
N PRO A 18 -5.52 11.54 -0.48
CA PRO A 18 -6.30 11.73 -1.70
C PRO A 18 -5.62 12.63 -2.75
N PHE A 19 -4.32 12.46 -2.98
CA PHE A 19 -3.54 13.26 -3.94
C PHE A 19 -2.25 12.55 -4.37
N TRP A 20 -1.67 12.98 -5.49
CA TRP A 20 -0.26 12.72 -5.83
C TRP A 20 0.67 13.72 -5.15
N VAL A 21 1.60 13.22 -4.33
CA VAL A 21 2.56 14.04 -3.57
C VAL A 21 3.54 14.83 -4.45
N ASP A 22 3.79 14.39 -5.67
CA ASP A 22 4.70 15.04 -6.63
C ASP A 22 4.01 16.07 -7.55
N THR A 23 2.68 16.23 -7.43
CA THR A 23 1.88 17.02 -8.37
C THR A 23 0.98 18.06 -7.69
N HIS A 24 0.27 17.67 -6.62
CA HIS A 24 -0.82 18.50 -6.07
C HIS A 24 -0.42 19.37 -4.87
N VAL A 25 0.72 19.07 -4.26
CA VAL A 25 1.21 19.70 -3.04
C VAL A 25 2.67 20.08 -3.22
N ASP A 26 3.11 21.04 -2.42
CA ASP A 26 4.43 21.63 -2.55
C ASP A 26 5.24 21.39 -1.25
N PRO A 27 6.12 20.36 -1.19
CA PRO A 27 7.00 20.14 -0.05
C PRO A 27 7.95 21.34 0.21
N PRO A 28 8.50 21.51 1.43
CA PRO A 28 8.36 20.62 2.58
C PRO A 28 7.01 20.81 3.30
N PHE A 29 6.70 19.83 4.14
CA PHE A 29 5.50 19.83 4.97
C PHE A 29 5.79 20.26 6.40
N HIS A 30 4.80 20.86 7.06
CA HIS A 30 4.88 21.28 8.44
C HIS A 30 3.64 20.84 9.21
N LYS A 31 3.85 20.45 10.47
CA LYS A 31 2.77 20.15 11.40
C LYS A 31 2.58 21.33 12.36
N ASN A 32 1.38 21.89 12.34
CA ASN A 32 0.98 22.98 13.21
C ASN A 32 0.79 22.48 14.65
N SER A 33 0.72 23.42 15.61
CA SER A 33 0.48 23.12 17.02
C SER A 33 -0.88 22.46 17.29
N ASP A 34 -1.87 22.69 16.42
CA ASP A 34 -3.19 22.04 16.45
C ASP A 34 -3.18 20.61 15.88
N GLY A 35 -2.01 20.14 15.39
CA GLY A 35 -1.83 18.83 14.79
C GLY A 35 -2.14 18.75 13.29
N SER A 36 -2.64 19.82 12.67
CA SER A 36 -2.87 19.87 11.22
C SER A 36 -1.54 19.88 10.45
N VAL A 37 -1.52 19.22 9.29
CA VAL A 37 -0.35 19.21 8.40
C VAL A 37 -0.65 20.08 7.18
N GLN A 38 0.32 20.89 6.78
CA GLN A 38 0.23 21.76 5.60
C GLN A 38 1.52 21.66 4.77
N ASP A 39 1.41 21.96 3.49
CA ASP A 39 2.56 22.13 2.58
C ASP A 39 3.18 23.53 2.71
N GLN A 40 4.23 23.83 1.94
CA GLN A 40 4.93 25.12 2.02
C GLN A 40 4.03 26.32 1.64
N ASN A 41 2.97 26.05 0.87
CA ASN A 41 1.99 27.03 0.41
C ASN A 41 0.75 27.09 1.32
N GLN A 42 0.83 26.52 2.53
CA GLN A 42 -0.24 26.47 3.53
C GLN A 42 -1.47 25.67 3.07
N ARG A 43 -1.32 24.80 2.05
CA ARG A 43 -2.42 23.92 1.64
C ARG A 43 -2.55 22.79 2.66
N PRO A 44 -3.77 22.49 3.14
CA PRO A 44 -3.98 21.42 4.10
C PRO A 44 -3.72 20.06 3.46
N VAL A 45 -2.92 19.24 4.14
CA VAL A 45 -2.60 17.86 3.78
C VAL A 45 -3.26 16.92 4.78
N ARG A 46 -4.01 15.92 4.30
CA ARG A 46 -4.78 14.99 5.13
C ARG A 46 -4.72 13.58 4.58
N LEU A 47 -4.80 12.59 5.47
CA LEU A 47 -5.02 11.20 5.12
C LEU A 47 -6.51 10.97 4.76
N TYR A 48 -6.81 9.82 4.14
CA TYR A 48 -8.15 9.28 4.22
C TYR A 48 -8.53 9.01 5.69
N PRO A 49 -9.76 9.35 6.13
CA PRO A 49 -10.15 9.26 7.54
C PRO A 49 -9.96 7.89 8.19
N GLU A 50 -10.10 6.81 7.41
CA GLU A 50 -10.07 5.42 7.88
C GLU A 50 -8.64 4.88 8.01
N VAL A 51 -7.64 5.53 7.40
CA VAL A 51 -6.25 5.02 7.35
C VAL A 51 -5.67 4.73 8.73
N PRO A 52 -5.79 5.63 9.75
CA PRO A 52 -5.27 5.35 11.07
C PRO A 52 -5.89 4.09 11.72
N GLU A 53 -7.20 3.89 11.55
CA GLU A 53 -7.92 2.74 12.11
C GLU A 53 -7.51 1.43 11.43
N VAL A 54 -7.36 1.46 10.10
CA VAL A 54 -6.94 0.29 9.31
C VAL A 54 -5.54 -0.17 9.68
N LEU A 55 -4.59 0.77 9.78
CA LEU A 55 -3.22 0.45 10.15
C LEU A 55 -3.14 -0.05 11.59
N HIS A 56 -3.90 0.55 12.50
CA HIS A 56 -3.97 0.09 13.89
C HIS A 56 -4.55 -1.32 14.01
N LEU A 57 -5.62 -1.63 13.26
CA LEU A 57 -6.21 -2.97 13.24
C LEU A 57 -5.19 -4.02 12.79
N LEU A 58 -4.50 -3.79 11.67
CA LEU A 58 -3.48 -4.71 11.15
C LEU A 58 -2.32 -4.92 12.14
N ASP A 59 -1.87 -3.84 12.78
CA ASP A 59 -0.84 -3.88 13.81
C ASP A 59 -1.27 -4.70 15.04
N SER A 60 -2.51 -4.49 15.51
CA SER A 60 -3.09 -5.24 16.64
C SER A 60 -3.26 -6.74 16.35
N GLU A 61 -3.42 -7.11 15.07
CA GLU A 61 -3.44 -8.50 14.63
C GLU A 61 -2.04 -9.10 14.42
N GLY A 62 -0.98 -8.32 14.64
CA GLY A 62 0.41 -8.75 14.43
C GLY A 62 0.77 -8.95 12.96
N ILE A 63 0.07 -8.29 12.03
CA ILE A 63 0.33 -8.39 10.60
C ILE A 63 1.37 -7.34 10.22
N ALA A 64 2.50 -7.78 9.67
CA ALA A 64 3.53 -6.85 9.19
C ALA A 64 2.99 -6.00 8.02
N MET A 65 3.38 -4.73 7.99
CA MET A 65 3.00 -3.79 6.93
C MET A 65 4.22 -3.21 6.21
N ALA A 66 4.03 -2.88 4.93
CA ALA A 66 5.03 -2.20 4.11
C ALA A 66 4.40 -1.11 3.24
N ALA A 67 5.20 -0.11 2.87
CA ALA A 67 4.86 0.87 1.84
C ALA A 67 5.62 0.58 0.55
N ALA A 68 4.96 0.69 -0.60
CA ALA A 68 5.57 0.59 -1.92
C ALA A 68 5.00 1.69 -2.81
N SER A 69 5.76 2.75 -3.13
CA SER A 69 5.30 3.88 -3.94
C SER A 69 6.28 4.24 -5.06
N ARG A 70 5.70 4.62 -6.21
CA ARG A 70 6.42 4.99 -7.44
C ARG A 70 6.73 6.49 -7.54
N THR A 71 6.40 7.28 -6.52
CA THR A 71 6.55 8.75 -6.57
C THR A 71 8.01 9.18 -6.79
N GLY A 72 8.19 10.25 -7.57
CA GLY A 72 9.47 10.95 -7.69
C GLY A 72 9.79 11.82 -6.46
N GLU A 73 8.77 12.23 -5.72
CA GLU A 73 8.90 13.08 -4.54
C GLU A 73 9.16 12.24 -3.28
N ILE A 74 10.33 11.60 -3.26
CA ILE A 74 10.72 10.64 -2.22
C ILE A 74 10.80 11.29 -0.84
N GLN A 75 11.34 12.51 -0.75
CA GLN A 75 11.55 13.19 0.52
C GLN A 75 10.22 13.66 1.10
N GLY A 76 9.37 14.27 0.27
CA GLY A 76 8.03 14.67 0.68
C GLY A 76 7.18 13.48 1.17
N ALA A 77 7.19 12.37 0.44
CA ALA A 77 6.45 11.16 0.84
C ALA A 77 6.91 10.63 2.21
N ARG A 78 8.23 10.54 2.44
CA ARG A 78 8.78 10.10 3.73
C ARG A 78 8.45 11.08 4.86
N GLN A 79 8.49 12.37 4.58
CA GLN A 79 8.13 13.40 5.55
C GLN A 79 6.65 13.29 5.96
N LEU A 80 5.74 13.04 5.03
CA LEU A 80 4.32 12.84 5.35
C LEU A 80 4.10 11.60 6.23
N LEU A 81 4.76 10.47 5.92
CA LEU A 81 4.70 9.28 6.76
C LEU A 81 5.16 9.56 8.20
N ASP A 82 6.13 10.45 8.37
CA ASP A 82 6.65 10.86 9.69
C ASP A 82 5.68 11.81 10.42
N LEU A 83 5.23 12.88 9.77
CA LEU A 83 4.36 13.90 10.38
C LEU A 83 3.00 13.33 10.81
N PHE A 84 2.47 12.37 10.04
CA PHE A 84 1.26 11.63 10.39
C PHE A 84 1.50 10.48 11.38
N GLY A 85 2.75 10.21 11.75
CA GLY A 85 3.12 9.13 12.66
C GLY A 85 2.75 7.76 12.12
N LEU A 86 2.87 7.56 10.80
CA LEU A 86 2.61 6.27 10.15
C LEU A 86 3.86 5.38 10.07
N ASN A 87 5.06 5.97 10.18
CA ASN A 87 6.33 5.23 10.17
C ASN A 87 6.37 4.07 11.18
N ARG A 88 5.68 4.20 12.33
CA ARG A 88 5.60 3.13 13.35
C ARG A 88 4.92 1.85 12.86
N TYR A 89 4.07 1.93 11.83
CA TYR A 89 3.33 0.77 11.29
C TYR A 89 4.12 0.08 10.17
N PHE A 90 4.90 0.83 9.39
CA PHE A 90 5.59 0.29 8.22
C PHE A 90 6.96 -0.27 8.56
N ARG A 91 7.06 -1.60 8.60
CA ARG A 91 8.33 -2.31 8.83
C ARG A 91 9.28 -2.21 7.64
N TYR A 92 8.75 -2.08 6.44
CA TYR A 92 9.52 -1.97 5.19
C TYR A 92 8.97 -0.82 4.34
N THR A 93 9.85 -0.10 3.64
CA THR A 93 9.44 1.01 2.75
C THR A 93 10.27 1.00 1.48
N GLU A 94 9.62 0.81 0.34
CA GLU A 94 10.20 0.99 -0.99
C GLU A 94 9.52 2.21 -1.64
N ILE A 95 10.19 3.37 -1.65
CA ILE A 95 9.63 4.62 -2.19
C ILE A 95 10.64 5.21 -3.16
N TYR A 96 10.41 5.03 -4.47
CA TYR A 96 11.21 5.56 -5.56
C TYR A 96 10.54 5.31 -6.92
N PRO A 97 10.88 6.09 -7.97
CA PRO A 97 10.41 5.81 -9.32
C PRO A 97 10.83 4.42 -9.83
N GLY A 98 9.91 3.70 -10.46
CA GLY A 98 10.18 2.39 -11.05
C GLY A 98 8.93 1.53 -11.21
N SER A 99 9.11 0.24 -11.49
CA SER A 99 8.01 -0.73 -11.55
C SER A 99 7.68 -1.28 -10.16
N LYS A 100 6.40 -1.46 -9.84
CA LYS A 100 5.98 -2.12 -8.57
C LYS A 100 6.54 -3.54 -8.46
N THR A 101 6.78 -4.22 -9.58
CA THR A 101 7.47 -5.51 -9.64
C THR A 101 8.82 -5.46 -8.91
N THR A 102 9.63 -4.42 -9.16
CA THR A 102 10.95 -4.24 -8.51
C THR A 102 10.80 -3.99 -7.01
N HIS A 103 9.81 -3.18 -6.62
CA HIS A 103 9.50 -2.91 -5.22
C HIS A 103 9.15 -4.20 -4.47
N PHE A 104 8.25 -5.01 -5.04
CA PHE A 104 7.84 -6.28 -4.46
C PHE A 104 8.98 -7.29 -4.39
N GLN A 105 9.87 -7.35 -5.38
CA GLN A 105 11.08 -8.17 -5.32
C GLN A 105 11.98 -7.80 -4.14
N ARG A 106 12.20 -6.50 -3.89
CA ARG A 106 12.96 -6.04 -2.72
C ARG A 106 12.25 -6.32 -1.40
N LEU A 107 10.94 -6.10 -1.33
CA LEU A 107 10.14 -6.46 -0.15
C LEU A 107 10.21 -7.97 0.15
N ASN A 108 10.16 -8.82 -0.87
CA ASN A 108 10.33 -10.27 -0.71
C ASN A 108 11.72 -10.62 -0.19
N GLN A 109 12.79 -10.00 -0.71
CA GLN A 109 14.16 -10.20 -0.25
C GLN A 109 14.37 -9.75 1.20
N GLN A 110 13.86 -8.57 1.58
CA GLN A 110 14.01 -8.01 2.93
C GLN A 110 13.19 -8.77 3.97
N SER A 111 11.96 -9.16 3.63
CA SER A 111 11.03 -9.80 4.57
C SER A 111 11.14 -11.31 4.62
N GLY A 112 11.66 -11.96 3.56
CA GLY A 112 11.61 -13.41 3.38
C GLY A 112 10.19 -13.97 3.17
N ILE A 113 9.18 -13.11 3.04
CA ILE A 113 7.77 -13.53 2.93
C ILE A 113 7.47 -13.84 1.46
N PRO A 114 6.94 -15.03 1.12
CA PRO A 114 6.64 -15.36 -0.27
C PRO A 114 5.43 -14.56 -0.78
N PHE A 115 5.42 -14.24 -2.09
CA PHE A 115 4.38 -13.40 -2.71
C PHE A 115 2.94 -13.82 -2.40
N HIS A 116 2.63 -15.13 -2.42
CA HIS A 116 1.29 -15.66 -2.11
C HIS A 116 0.80 -15.42 -0.66
N ARG A 117 1.69 -14.95 0.23
CA ARG A 117 1.39 -14.53 1.61
C ARG A 117 1.28 -13.01 1.74
N MET A 118 1.40 -12.24 0.66
CA MET A 118 1.27 -10.79 0.64
C MET A 118 -0.11 -10.35 0.13
N LEU A 119 -0.64 -9.28 0.70
CA LEU A 119 -1.82 -8.55 0.23
C LEU A 119 -1.39 -7.15 -0.19
N PHE A 120 -1.93 -6.64 -1.30
CA PHE A 120 -1.55 -5.34 -1.83
C PHE A 120 -2.77 -4.45 -2.09
N PHE A 121 -2.67 -3.20 -1.63
CA PHE A 121 -3.63 -2.11 -1.82
C PHE A 121 -2.99 -1.02 -2.67
N ASP A 122 -3.60 -0.73 -3.82
CA ASP A 122 -3.14 0.26 -4.79
C ASP A 122 -4.34 0.71 -5.64
N ASP A 123 -4.44 2.00 -5.92
CA ASP A 123 -5.52 2.52 -6.73
C ASP A 123 -5.29 2.30 -8.24
N GLU A 124 -4.05 2.17 -8.70
CA GLU A 124 -3.69 2.04 -10.11
C GLU A 124 -3.83 0.59 -10.59
N SER A 125 -4.80 0.33 -11.48
CA SER A 125 -5.07 -1.02 -12.01
C SER A 125 -3.88 -1.67 -12.71
N ARG A 126 -2.95 -0.87 -13.27
CA ARG A 126 -1.70 -1.35 -13.85
C ARG A 126 -0.78 -1.97 -12.80
N ASN A 127 -0.60 -1.30 -11.66
CA ASN A 127 0.21 -1.81 -10.55
C ASN A 127 -0.36 -3.13 -10.03
N ILE A 128 -1.69 -3.18 -9.90
CA ILE A 128 -2.44 -4.38 -9.53
C ILE A 128 -2.17 -5.53 -10.52
N HIS A 129 -2.27 -5.28 -11.82
CA HIS A 129 -1.99 -6.29 -12.84
C HIS A 129 -0.54 -6.79 -12.76
N ASP A 130 0.44 -5.87 -12.78
CA ASP A 130 1.86 -6.20 -12.81
C ASP A 130 2.27 -7.03 -11.60
N VAL A 131 1.85 -6.61 -10.40
CA VAL A 131 2.12 -7.31 -9.14
C VAL A 131 1.35 -8.63 -9.05
N GLY A 132 0.13 -8.70 -9.59
CA GLY A 132 -0.68 -9.93 -9.60
C GLY A 132 -0.05 -11.09 -10.37
N THR A 133 0.80 -10.81 -11.35
CA THR A 133 1.54 -11.83 -12.11
C THR A 133 2.74 -12.41 -11.36
N LEU A 134 3.21 -11.76 -10.29
CA LEU A 134 4.36 -12.22 -9.52
C LEU A 134 4.09 -13.56 -8.83
N GLY A 135 5.00 -14.51 -8.99
CA GLY A 135 4.90 -15.82 -8.34
C GLY A 135 3.96 -16.81 -9.05
N GLN A 136 3.39 -16.46 -10.20
CA GLN A 136 2.75 -17.43 -11.08
C GLN A 136 3.83 -18.24 -11.83
N PRO A 137 3.72 -19.58 -11.91
CA PRO A 137 4.63 -20.37 -12.75
C PRO A 137 4.47 -19.95 -14.21
N THR A 138 5.58 -19.74 -14.92
CA THR A 138 5.68 -19.16 -16.27
C THR A 138 5.19 -20.05 -17.43
N SER A 139 4.26 -20.99 -17.20
CA SER A 139 3.72 -21.86 -18.24
C SER A 139 2.18 -21.79 -18.31
N GLN A 140 1.70 -21.33 -19.47
CA GLN A 140 0.31 -21.26 -19.98
C GLN A 140 -0.59 -20.15 -19.41
N GLY A 141 -0.93 -19.23 -20.34
CA GLY A 141 -1.92 -18.19 -20.12
C GLY A 141 -3.34 -18.73 -19.97
N CYS A 142 -4.14 -17.96 -19.23
CA CYS A 142 -5.58 -17.86 -19.39
C CYS A 142 -6.05 -16.64 -18.60
N CYS A 143 -6.55 -15.63 -19.32
CA CYS A 143 -7.39 -14.57 -18.75
C CYS A 143 -8.74 -15.18 -18.35
N CYS A 144 -9.21 -14.88 -17.14
CA CYS A 144 -10.62 -14.64 -16.77
C CYS A 144 -10.67 -14.39 -15.25
N GLY A 145 -11.33 -13.30 -14.86
CA GLY A 145 -11.36 -12.82 -13.48
C GLY A 145 -12.32 -13.58 -12.58
N GLU A 146 -12.08 -13.48 -11.27
CA GLU A 146 -13.09 -12.98 -10.35
C GLU A 146 -12.46 -12.55 -9.03
N ASN A 147 -12.95 -11.41 -8.57
CA ASN A 147 -12.66 -10.72 -7.33
C ASN A 147 -13.30 -11.53 -6.18
N ARG A 148 -12.73 -12.70 -5.83
CA ARG A 148 -13.19 -13.42 -4.64
C ARG A 148 -12.82 -12.58 -3.43
N ARG A 149 -13.83 -11.93 -2.84
CA ARG A 149 -13.70 -11.22 -1.56
C ARG A 149 -12.94 -12.12 -0.60
N ASN A 150 -11.70 -11.76 -0.31
CA ASN A 150 -10.95 -12.47 0.72
C ASN A 150 -11.71 -12.19 2.02
N GLU A 151 -11.95 -13.18 2.87
CA GLU A 151 -12.72 -12.99 4.13
C GLU A 151 -12.10 -11.90 5.03
N TYR A 152 -10.83 -11.54 4.82
CA TYR A 152 -10.20 -10.36 5.43
C TYR A 152 -10.74 -9.02 4.90
N GLN A 153 -11.09 -8.92 3.63
CA GLN A 153 -11.69 -7.72 3.05
C GLN A 153 -13.06 -7.42 3.65
N SER A 154 -13.81 -8.44 4.10
CA SER A 154 -15.11 -8.21 4.77
C SER A 154 -14.97 -7.72 6.21
N HIS A 155 -13.77 -7.76 6.80
CA HIS A 155 -13.46 -7.21 8.11
C HIS A 155 -12.73 -5.85 8.02
N LEU A 156 -12.39 -5.40 6.81
CA LEU A 156 -11.78 -4.08 6.58
C LEU A 156 -12.88 -3.04 6.25
N PRO A 157 -12.68 -1.76 6.62
CA PRO A 157 -13.63 -0.68 6.31
C PRO A 157 -13.94 -0.61 4.80
N PRO A 158 -15.18 -0.28 4.39
CA PRO A 158 -15.63 -0.32 2.99
C PRO A 158 -14.74 0.46 2.00
N LEU A 159 -14.15 1.58 2.42
CA LEU A 159 -13.29 2.42 1.57
C LEU A 159 -11.97 1.75 1.19
N VAL A 160 -11.52 0.75 1.95
CA VAL A 160 -10.30 -0.02 1.70
C VAL A 160 -10.55 -1.20 0.74
N THR A 161 -11.81 -1.51 0.45
CA THR A 161 -12.19 -2.74 -0.28
C THR A 161 -12.21 -2.60 -1.80
N SER A 162 -12.16 -1.38 -2.34
CA SER A 162 -12.45 -1.16 -3.76
C SER A 162 -11.36 -1.65 -4.71
N ARG A 163 -10.09 -1.78 -4.28
CA ARG A 163 -8.96 -2.23 -5.14
C ARG A 163 -7.89 -2.97 -4.33
N VAL A 164 -8.13 -4.25 -4.05
CA VAL A 164 -7.24 -5.10 -3.25
C VAL A 164 -6.91 -6.36 -4.03
N ILE A 165 -5.64 -6.75 -4.08
CA ILE A 165 -5.25 -8.05 -4.64
C ILE A 165 -4.37 -8.85 -3.70
N LYS A 166 -4.53 -10.17 -3.77
CA LYS A 166 -3.60 -11.13 -3.17
C LYS A 166 -2.53 -11.47 -4.21
N VAL A 167 -1.30 -11.05 -3.92
CA VAL A 167 -0.15 -11.20 -4.83
C VAL A 167 0.14 -12.68 -5.05
N GLY A 168 0.36 -13.12 -6.30
CA GLY A 168 0.74 -14.50 -6.61
C GLY A 168 -0.31 -15.59 -6.31
N SER A 169 -1.59 -15.23 -6.31
CA SER A 169 -2.68 -16.22 -6.20
C SER A 169 -2.86 -16.95 -7.53
N LYS A 170 -2.76 -18.29 -7.53
CA LYS A 170 -3.30 -19.09 -8.64
C LYS A 170 -4.82 -18.97 -8.63
N CYS A 171 -5.43 -18.72 -9.80
CA CYS A 171 -6.85 -19.00 -10.01
C CYS A 171 -7.11 -20.47 -9.69
N SER A 172 -7.84 -20.75 -8.61
CA SER A 172 -8.47 -22.06 -8.44
C SER A 172 -9.61 -22.15 -9.44
N LYS A 173 -9.54 -23.19 -10.28
CA LYS A 173 -10.61 -23.66 -11.17
C LYS A 173 -11.96 -23.73 -10.46
#